data_AF-A0A1A0KIN2-F1
#
_entry.id   AF-A0A1A0KIN2-F1
#
_cell.length_a   1.000
_cell.length_b   1.000
_cell.length_c   1.000
_cell.angle_alpha   90.00
_cell.angle_beta   90.00
_cell.angle_gamma   90.00
#
_symmetry.space_group_name_H-M   'P 1'
#
loop_
_entity.id
_entity.type
_entity.pdbx_description
1 polymer ?
#
loop_
_entity_poly.entity_id
_entity_poly.type
_entity_poly.pdbx_seq_one_letter_code
_entity_poly.pdbx_strand_id
1 'polypeptide(L)'
;MYGMSTVGEAGRVLDRKVFAGLGWAPGTRLTVRCDDHGVLVASADPEGSVLVREGFVRIPYRQRRRVNLFVGDRVLLLGRQTRQRLAIAPPAAMEELFAAGLALLER
;
A
#
# COMPACT_ATOMS: atom_id res chain seq x y z
N MET A 1 -7.27 9.63 3.84
CA MET A 1 -8.01 9.01 2.71
C MET A 1 -7.83 7.52 2.82
N TYR A 2 -8.84 6.78 2.43
CA TYR A 2 -8.89 5.33 2.58
C TYR A 2 -9.34 4.70 1.27
N GLY A 3 -8.78 3.56 0.95
CA GLY A 3 -9.08 2.80 -0.26
C GLY A 3 -8.72 1.34 -0.08
N MET A 4 -9.08 0.51 -1.06
CA MET A 4 -8.71 -0.89 -1.08
C MET A 4 -8.33 -1.29 -2.50
N SER A 5 -7.39 -2.23 -2.61
CA SER A 5 -6.99 -2.75 -3.91
C SER A 5 -6.71 -4.24 -3.83
N THR A 6 -7.11 -4.98 -4.85
CA THR A 6 -6.61 -6.34 -5.05
C THR A 6 -5.24 -6.25 -5.68
N VAL A 7 -4.27 -7.00 -5.15
CA VAL A 7 -2.94 -7.09 -5.74
C VAL A 7 -3.05 -7.81 -7.07
N GLY A 8 -2.94 -7.05 -8.15
CA GLY A 8 -2.90 -7.58 -9.50
C GLY A 8 -1.52 -8.16 -9.84
N GLU A 9 -1.44 -8.75 -11.04
CA GLU A 9 -0.19 -9.27 -11.59
C GLU A 9 0.98 -8.29 -11.47
N ALA A 10 2.18 -8.82 -11.24
CA ALA A 10 3.39 -8.05 -10.99
C ALA A 10 3.32 -7.13 -9.74
N GLY A 11 2.40 -7.40 -8.81
CA GLY A 11 2.26 -6.63 -7.57
C GLY A 11 1.55 -5.29 -7.75
N ARG A 12 0.66 -5.19 -8.75
CA ARG A 12 -0.07 -3.94 -9.04
C ARG A 12 -1.08 -3.63 -7.95
N VAL A 13 -1.11 -2.39 -7.47
CA VAL A 13 -2.20 -1.84 -6.65
C VAL A 13 -2.71 -0.56 -7.30
N LEU A 14 -4.02 -0.48 -7.44
CA LEU A 14 -4.74 0.58 -8.15
C LEU A 14 -5.69 1.29 -7.19
N ASP A 15 -5.52 2.62 -7.05
CA ASP A 15 -6.52 3.52 -6.46
C ASP A 15 -6.24 4.96 -6.92
N ARG A 16 -6.93 5.37 -7.99
CA ARG A 16 -6.76 6.69 -8.60
C ARG A 16 -7.08 7.82 -7.62
N LYS A 17 -8.08 7.64 -6.77
CA LYS A 17 -8.54 8.68 -5.84
C LYS A 17 -7.52 8.90 -4.73
N VAL A 18 -6.99 7.83 -4.15
CA VAL A 18 -5.94 7.89 -3.13
C VAL A 18 -4.67 8.50 -3.71
N PHE A 19 -4.22 8.07 -4.89
CA PHE A 19 -3.01 8.60 -5.51
C PHE A 19 -3.14 10.08 -5.88
N ALA A 20 -4.24 10.47 -6.53
CA ALA A 20 -4.50 11.88 -6.87
C ALA A 20 -4.57 12.76 -5.60
N GLY A 21 -5.22 12.29 -4.54
CA GLY A 21 -5.29 13.00 -3.27
C GLY A 21 -3.94 13.15 -2.56
N LEU A 22 -2.96 12.28 -2.85
CA LEU A 22 -1.57 12.42 -2.38
C LEU A 22 -0.73 13.35 -3.28
N GLY A 23 -1.31 13.87 -4.36
CA GLY A 23 -0.60 14.64 -5.38
C GLY A 23 0.28 13.78 -6.29
N TRP A 24 0.01 12.47 -6.36
CA TRP A 24 0.76 11.55 -7.19
C TRP A 24 0.10 11.42 -8.56
N ALA A 25 0.88 11.67 -9.60
CA ALA A 25 0.49 11.58 -11.00
C ALA A 25 1.35 10.52 -11.71
N PRO A 26 0.96 10.05 -12.91
CA PRO A 26 1.84 9.25 -13.75
C PRO A 26 3.21 9.93 -13.88
N GLY A 27 4.28 9.18 -13.61
CA GLY A 27 5.64 9.73 -13.58
C GLY A 27 6.15 10.12 -12.19
N THR A 28 5.29 10.22 -11.17
CA THR A 28 5.75 10.40 -9.78
C THR A 28 6.58 9.18 -9.35
N ARG A 29 7.80 9.43 -8.87
CA ARG A 29 8.69 8.42 -8.31
C ARG A 29 8.45 8.26 -6.81
N LEU A 30 8.48 7.02 -6.35
CA LEU A 30 8.20 6.62 -4.98
C LEU A 30 9.31 5.71 -4.46
N THR A 31 9.61 5.86 -3.18
CA THR A 31 10.26 4.80 -2.40
C THR A 31 9.20 4.00 -1.65
N VAL A 32 9.42 2.69 -1.56
CA VAL A 32 8.56 1.77 -0.78
C VAL A 32 9.43 1.06 0.25
N ARG A 33 9.11 1.29 1.52
CA ARG A 33 9.79 0.70 2.67
C ARG A 33 8.80 -0.18 3.45
N CYS A 34 9.33 -1.17 4.17
CA CYS A 34 8.56 -1.95 5.13
C CYS A 34 8.82 -1.34 6.50
N ASP A 35 7.76 -1.11 7.29
CA ASP A 35 7.90 -0.81 8.72
C ASP A 35 7.87 -2.09 9.57
N ASP A 36 8.02 -1.91 10.87
CA ASP A 36 8.18 -3.00 11.85
C ASP A 36 6.90 -3.82 12.07
N HIS A 37 5.72 -3.30 11.69
CA HIS A 37 4.41 -3.98 11.78
C HIS A 37 3.99 -4.65 10.47
N GLY A 38 4.94 -4.89 9.56
CA GLY A 38 4.67 -5.52 8.27
C GLY A 38 3.82 -4.66 7.32
N VAL A 39 3.67 -3.36 7.59
CA VAL A 39 3.01 -2.43 6.67
C VAL A 39 4.04 -1.87 5.69
N LEU A 40 3.64 -1.73 4.43
CA LEU A 40 4.46 -1.09 3.41
C LEU A 40 4.12 0.39 3.33
N VAL A 41 5.12 1.26 3.44
CA VAL A 41 4.96 2.70 3.35
C VAL A 41 5.58 3.20 2.05
N ALA A 42 4.74 3.79 1.20
CA ALA A 42 5.14 4.49 -0.01
C ALA A 42 5.14 6.01 0.20
N SER A 43 6.16 6.69 -0.30
CA SER A 43 6.30 8.15 -0.25
C SER A 43 6.95 8.68 -1.52
N ALA A 44 6.59 9.89 -1.93
CA ALA A 44 7.24 10.56 -3.06
C ALA A 44 8.74 10.75 -2.79
N ASP A 45 9.55 10.42 -3.80
CA ASP A 45 11.00 10.47 -3.73
C ASP A 45 11.55 10.57 -5.16
N PRO A 46 12.22 11.67 -5.56
CA PRO A 46 12.80 11.82 -6.89
C PRO A 46 13.76 10.69 -7.29
N GLU A 47 14.41 10.05 -6.32
CA GLU A 47 15.33 8.92 -6.54
C GLU A 47 14.64 7.57 -6.35
N GLY A 48 13.32 7.58 -6.16
CA GLY A 48 12.48 6.41 -6.00
C GLY A 48 12.52 5.47 -7.20
N SER A 49 12.59 4.17 -6.92
CA SER A 49 12.61 3.11 -7.93
C SER A 49 11.21 2.64 -8.36
N VAL A 50 10.17 2.97 -7.58
CA VAL A 50 8.78 2.72 -7.95
C VAL A 50 8.25 3.94 -8.67
N LEU A 51 7.49 3.73 -9.75
CA LEU A 51 6.94 4.82 -10.52
C LEU A 51 5.42 4.64 -10.64
N VAL A 52 4.69 5.70 -10.34
CA VAL A 52 3.25 5.77 -10.53
C VAL A 52 2.96 5.68 -12.02
N ARG A 53 2.13 4.72 -12.40
CA ARG A 53 1.57 4.56 -13.75
C ARG A 53 0.13 5.05 -13.76
N GLU A 54 -0.53 4.92 -14.89
CA GLU A 54 -1.94 5.27 -15.09
C GLU A 54 -2.88 4.57 -14.09
N GLY A 55 -3.04 5.18 -12.91
CA GLY A 55 -3.89 4.73 -11.81
C GLY A 55 -3.34 3.61 -10.93
N PHE A 56 -2.13 3.09 -11.16
CA PHE A 56 -1.55 2.01 -10.35
C PHE A 56 -0.07 2.23 -10.00
N VAL A 57 0.39 1.59 -8.93
CA VAL A 57 1.81 1.40 -8.60
C VAL A 57 2.11 -0.09 -8.55
N ARG A 58 3.37 -0.48 -8.82
CA ARG A 58 3.83 -1.86 -8.61
C ARG A 58 4.63 -1.93 -7.33
N ILE A 59 4.19 -2.77 -6.39
CA ILE A 59 4.94 -3.09 -5.19
C ILE A 59 6.08 -4.04 -5.60
N PRO A 60 7.36 -3.67 -5.41
CA PRO A 60 8.44 -4.51 -5.87
C PRO A 60 8.48 -5.86 -5.14
N TYR A 61 8.96 -6.89 -5.83
CA TYR A 61 8.92 -8.27 -5.36
C TYR A 61 9.54 -8.46 -3.97
N ARG A 62 10.68 -7.81 -3.70
CA ARG A 62 11.39 -7.91 -2.41
C ARG A 62 10.52 -7.39 -1.26
N GLN A 63 9.83 -6.27 -1.45
CA GLN A 63 8.92 -5.68 -0.46
C GLN A 63 7.73 -6.58 -0.22
N ARG A 64 7.12 -7.12 -1.29
CA ARG A 64 6.01 -8.07 -1.16
C ARG A 64 6.39 -9.31 -0.35
N ARG A 65 7.57 -9.89 -0.61
CA ARG A 65 8.07 -11.07 0.11
C ARG A 65 8.33 -10.81 1.60
N ARG A 66 8.74 -9.60 1.99
CA ARG A 66 8.94 -9.24 3.40
C ARG A 66 7.67 -9.29 4.23
N VAL A 67 6.51 -9.06 3.59
CA VAL A 67 5.22 -8.94 4.27
C VAL A 67 4.22 -10.01 3.82
N ASN A 68 4.72 -11.09 3.20
CA ASN A 68 3.91 -12.19 2.66
C ASN A 68 2.73 -11.72 1.79
N LEU A 69 2.97 -10.75 0.91
CA LEU A 69 1.94 -10.20 0.01
C LEU A 69 1.94 -10.87 -1.37
N PHE A 70 0.84 -11.50 -1.71
CA PHE A 70 0.66 -12.29 -2.93
C PHE A 70 -0.31 -11.64 -3.91
N VAL A 71 -0.31 -12.12 -5.16
CA VAL A 71 -1.32 -11.73 -6.14
C VAL A 71 -2.66 -12.32 -5.71
N GLY A 72 -3.72 -11.52 -5.80
CA GLY A 72 -5.06 -11.88 -5.32
C GLY A 72 -5.37 -11.36 -3.91
N ASP A 73 -4.35 -11.05 -3.10
CA ASP A 73 -4.57 -10.47 -1.78
C ASP A 73 -5.24 -9.10 -1.89
N ARG A 74 -6.12 -8.78 -0.92
CA ARG A 74 -6.69 -7.44 -0.79
C ARG A 74 -5.89 -6.65 0.23
N VAL A 75 -5.41 -5.48 -0.19
CA VAL A 75 -4.70 -4.55 0.69
C VAL A 75 -5.58 -3.35 1.02
N LEU A 76 -5.41 -2.84 2.25
CA LEU A 76 -5.97 -1.57 2.67
C LEU A 76 -4.97 -0.44 2.38
N LEU A 77 -5.47 0.63 1.77
CA LEU A 77 -4.70 1.80 1.37
C LEU A 77 -5.05 2.97 2.29
N LEU A 78 -4.07 3.45 3.04
CA LEU A 78 -4.21 4.51 4.03
C LEU A 78 -3.36 5.72 3.61
N GLY A 79 -3.98 6.67 2.90
CA GLY A 79 -3.31 7.87 2.41
C GLY A 79 -3.37 9.03 3.42
N ARG A 80 -2.20 9.63 3.71
CA ARG A 80 -2.06 10.85 4.50
C ARG A 80 -1.51 11.99 3.63
N GLN A 81 -2.40 12.87 3.17
CA GLN A 81 -2.05 13.99 2.28
C GLN A 81 -1.00 14.93 2.89
N THR A 82 -1.15 15.32 4.16
CA THR A 82 -0.22 16.24 4.84
C THR A 82 1.22 15.76 4.91
N ARG A 83 1.45 14.45 4.75
CA ARG A 83 2.79 13.84 4.71
C ARG A 83 3.14 13.26 3.34
N GLN A 84 2.21 13.31 2.38
CA GLN A 84 2.31 12.63 1.07
C GLN A 84 2.78 11.18 1.19
N ARG A 85 2.22 10.45 2.17
CA ARG A 85 2.53 9.04 2.41
C ARG A 85 1.31 8.16 2.24
N LEU A 86 1.55 6.96 1.78
CA LEU A 86 0.58 5.88 1.69
C LEU A 86 1.08 4.70 2.51
N ALA A 87 0.27 4.25 3.48
CA ALA A 87 0.43 2.92 4.04
C ALA A 87 -0.39 1.93 3.21
N ILE A 88 0.22 0.79 2.91
CA ILE A 88 -0.35 -0.35 2.20
C ILE A 88 -0.31 -1.51 3.18
N ALA A 89 -1.46 -1.79 3.81
CA ALA A 89 -1.57 -2.83 4.81
C ALA A 89 -1.96 -4.16 4.16
N PRO A 90 -1.07 -5.17 4.17
CA PRO A 90 -1.39 -6.54 3.74
C PRO A 90 -2.35 -7.22 4.74
N PRO A 91 -2.97 -8.36 4.36
CA PRO A 91 -3.85 -9.12 5.25
C PRO A 91 -3.24 -9.42 6.62
N ALA A 92 -2.00 -9.93 6.66
CA ALA A 92 -1.32 -10.25 7.92
C ALA A 92 -1.16 -9.01 8.85
N ALA A 93 -0.83 -7.85 8.28
CA ALA A 93 -0.74 -6.63 9.07
C ALA A 93 -2.11 -6.13 9.55
N MET A 94 -3.17 -6.35 8.75
CA MET A 94 -4.53 -6.02 9.17
C MET A 94 -5.00 -6.90 10.33
N GLU A 95 -4.66 -8.19 10.34
CA GLU A 95 -4.94 -9.09 11.47
C GLU A 95 -4.29 -8.58 12.77
N GLU A 96 -3.03 -8.17 12.71
CA GLU A 96 -2.31 -7.60 13.86
C GLU A 96 -2.91 -6.26 14.30
N LEU A 97 -3.06 -5.30 13.37
CA LEU A 97 -3.52 -3.94 13.67
C LEU A 97 -4.98 -3.87 14.14
N PHE A 98 -5.82 -4.79 13.67
CA PHE A 98 -7.25 -4.83 13.99
C PHE A 98 -7.63 -5.99 14.91
N ALA A 99 -6.67 -6.66 15.56
CA ALA A 99 -6.90 -7.81 16.44
C ALA A 99 -8.05 -7.58 17.45
N ALA A 100 -8.06 -6.42 18.10
CA ALA A 100 -9.11 -6.07 19.07
C ALA A 100 -10.50 -5.95 18.43
N GLY A 101 -10.58 -5.48 17.18
CA GLY A 101 -11.84 -5.41 16.43
C GLY A 101 -12.29 -6.78 15.91
N LEU A 102 -11.35 -7.62 15.48
CA LEU A 102 -11.62 -8.98 15.05
C LEU A 102 -12.17 -9.85 16.19
N ALA A 103 -11.67 -9.66 17.42
CA ALA A 103 -12.19 -10.34 18.60
C ALA A 103 -13.69 -10.05 18.89
N LEU A 104 -14.26 -8.98 18.31
CA LEU A 104 -15.70 -8.70 18.42
C LEU A 104 -16.55 -9.67 17.58
N LEU A 105 -15.97 -10.35 16.58
CA LEU A 105 -16.66 -11.29 15.70
C LEU A 105 -16.78 -12.70 16.30
N GLU A 106 -16.02 -12.99 17.35
CA GLU A 106 -16.00 -14.28 18.05
C GLU A 106 -16.97 -14.33 19.25
N ARG A 107 -17.75 -13.26 19.44
CA ARG A 107 -18.73 -13.11 20.52
C ARG A 107 -20.12 -13.55 20.04
#